data_AF-A0A504LQ47-F1
#
_entry.id   AF-A0A504LQ47-F1
#
_cell.length_a   1.000
_cell.length_b   1.000
_cell.length_c   1.000
_cell.angle_alpha   90.00
_cell.angle_beta   90.00
_cell.angle_gamma   90.00
#
_symmetry.space_group_name_H-M   'P 1'
#
loop_
_entity.id
_entity.type
_entity.pdbx_description
1 polymer ?
#
loop_
_entity_poly.entity_id
_entity_poly.type
_entity_poly.pdbx_seq_one_letter_code
_entity_poly.pdbx_strand_id
1 'polypeptide(L)'
;MTGAGSEQAASPEWQEFISSLASYADAARLAECFDGAISEAACQRMLQSHRLHERLSKLLLEHYRLSCTVDEPPDDVDRAIALSSGEELEDLALRSGAIYWAGNLAAVIDGREADALQAALGADLCTFAVANRDLAGPTRPLQPLEDIRGRVYADGLSCLGGWCQAMPGETGARVRIKLMPHEFVDRTAKPFIEVGPAIVRRAMG
;
A
#
# COMPACT_ATOMS: atom_id res chain seq x y z
N MET A 1 20.65 -12.47 -36.61
CA MET A 1 19.51 -11.53 -36.50
C MET A 1 19.43 -11.09 -35.06
N THR A 2 20.03 -9.94 -34.77
CA THR A 2 20.05 -9.28 -33.46
C THR A 2 18.70 -8.60 -33.24
N GLY A 3 17.91 -9.09 -32.29
CA GLY A 3 16.72 -8.41 -31.81
C GLY A 3 17.12 -7.19 -31.02
N ALA A 4 16.84 -6.01 -31.57
CA ALA A 4 16.89 -4.77 -30.81
C ALA A 4 15.81 -4.83 -29.74
N GLY A 5 16.22 -4.93 -28.47
CA GLY A 5 15.33 -4.62 -27.36
C GLY A 5 14.98 -3.15 -27.49
N SER A 6 13.72 -2.87 -27.80
CA SER A 6 13.18 -1.52 -27.69
C SER A 6 13.21 -1.13 -26.21
N GLU A 7 14.18 -0.29 -25.83
CA GLU A 7 14.09 0.52 -24.61
C GLU A 7 12.85 1.41 -24.76
N GLN A 8 11.71 0.92 -24.29
CA GLN A 8 10.51 1.73 -24.17
C GLN A 8 10.87 2.84 -23.18
N ALA A 9 10.86 4.10 -23.63
CA ALA A 9 11.01 5.22 -22.72
C ALA A 9 9.91 5.14 -21.66
N ALA A 10 10.28 5.23 -20.38
CA ALA A 10 9.34 5.12 -19.28
C ALA A 10 8.20 6.15 -19.41
N SER A 11 7.01 5.78 -18.94
CA SER A 11 5.83 6.64 -19.04
C SER A 11 6.05 7.99 -18.34
N PRO A 12 5.42 9.09 -18.80
CA PRO A 12 5.51 10.39 -18.14
C PRO A 12 5.13 10.33 -16.65
N GLU A 13 4.10 9.55 -16.32
CA GLU A 13 3.63 9.33 -14.95
C GLU A 13 4.70 8.62 -14.11
N TRP A 14 5.40 7.64 -14.70
CA TRP A 14 6.54 6.99 -14.03
C TRP A 14 7.69 7.97 -13.80
N GLN A 15 8.03 8.80 -14.77
CA GLN A 15 9.07 9.81 -14.61
C GLN A 15 8.73 10.82 -13.49
N GLU A 16 7.48 11.23 -13.37
CA GLU A 16 7.01 12.07 -12.27
C GLU A 16 7.11 11.34 -10.93
N PHE A 17 6.66 10.08 -10.86
CA PHE A 17 6.78 9.23 -9.68
C PHE A 17 8.23 9.07 -9.21
N ILE A 18 9.19 8.96 -10.13
CA ILE A 18 10.61 8.82 -9.78
C ILE A 18 11.24 10.14 -9.32
N SER A 19 10.91 11.25 -9.98
CA SER A 19 11.58 12.55 -9.78
C SER A 19 10.98 13.41 -8.66
N SER A 20 9.72 13.21 -8.29
CA SER A 20 8.96 14.17 -7.47
C SER A 20 8.39 13.57 -6.18
N LEU A 21 9.21 12.96 -5.31
CA LEU A 21 8.73 12.38 -4.04
C LEU A 21 7.87 13.32 -3.20
N ALA A 22 8.22 14.60 -3.13
CA ALA A 22 7.47 15.58 -2.36
C ALA A 22 6.04 15.84 -2.88
N SER A 23 5.69 15.41 -4.10
CA SER A 23 4.33 15.54 -4.62
C SER A 23 3.36 14.51 -4.03
N TYR A 24 3.88 13.40 -3.50
CA TYR A 24 3.07 12.29 -2.99
C TYR A 24 3.45 11.80 -1.59
N ALA A 25 4.54 12.30 -1.00
CA ALA A 25 4.97 11.87 0.32
C ALA A 25 3.96 12.26 1.41
N ASP A 26 3.76 11.36 2.36
CA ASP A 26 3.01 11.64 3.57
C ASP A 26 3.78 12.62 4.48
N ALA A 27 3.05 13.50 5.19
CA ALA A 27 3.65 14.50 6.04
C ALA A 27 4.42 13.91 7.22
N ALA A 28 3.98 12.76 7.76
CA ALA A 28 4.65 12.09 8.86
C ALA A 28 5.99 11.48 8.38
N ARG A 29 6.06 10.99 7.13
CA ARG A 29 7.33 10.56 6.51
C ARG A 29 8.32 11.71 6.36
N LEU A 30 7.85 12.87 5.92
CA LEU A 30 8.70 14.06 5.88
C LEU A 30 9.14 14.50 7.29
N ALA A 31 8.29 14.36 8.31
CA ALA A 31 8.65 14.70 9.69
C ALA A 31 9.79 13.82 10.25
N GLU A 32 9.87 12.54 9.87
CA GLU A 32 10.98 11.64 10.21
C GLU A 32 12.33 12.19 9.74
N CYS A 33 12.37 12.92 8.62
CA CYS A 33 13.59 13.52 8.09
C CYS A 33 14.19 14.63 8.97
N PHE A 34 13.42 15.13 9.94
CA PHE A 34 13.82 16.22 10.82
C PHE A 34 14.04 15.77 12.28
N ASP A 35 14.02 14.48 12.58
CA ASP A 35 14.20 13.93 13.93
C ASP A 35 13.29 14.61 14.98
N GLY A 36 12.07 14.96 14.59
CA GLY A 36 11.09 15.64 15.46
C GLY A 36 11.30 17.15 15.64
N ALA A 37 12.29 17.77 14.99
CA ALA A 37 12.50 19.21 15.02
C ALA A 37 11.40 20.01 14.29
N ILE A 38 10.68 19.36 13.37
CA ILE A 38 9.56 19.94 12.63
C ILE A 38 8.32 19.07 12.84
N SER A 39 7.23 19.70 13.27
CA SER A 39 5.94 19.01 13.46
C SER A 39 5.35 18.55 12.12
N GLU A 40 4.59 17.46 12.13
CA GLU A 40 3.84 16.96 10.96
C GLU A 40 2.98 18.04 10.29
N ALA A 41 2.25 18.85 11.06
CA ALA A 41 1.43 19.95 10.52
C ALA A 41 2.26 21.02 9.77
N ALA A 42 3.54 21.21 10.14
CA ALA A 42 4.46 22.08 9.42
C ALA A 42 4.99 21.39 8.15
N CYS A 43 5.32 20.10 8.22
CA CYS A 43 5.68 19.29 7.05
C CYS A 43 4.55 19.29 6.00
N GLN A 44 3.28 19.17 6.42
CA GLN A 44 2.14 19.25 5.52
C GLN A 44 2.09 20.59 4.76
N ARG A 45 2.31 21.72 5.45
CA ARG A 45 2.39 23.04 4.81
C ARG A 45 3.59 23.14 3.85
N MET A 46 4.71 22.48 4.16
CA MET A 46 5.89 22.46 3.30
C MET A 46 5.60 21.65 2.03
N LEU A 47 4.97 20.48 2.13
CA LEU A 47 4.55 19.64 1.00
C LEU A 47 3.51 20.33 0.12
N GLN A 48 2.66 21.21 0.66
CA GLN A 48 1.75 22.02 -0.15
C GLN A 48 2.46 23.15 -0.91
N SER A 49 3.71 23.47 -0.58
CA SER A 49 4.46 24.56 -1.20
C SER A 49 5.32 24.06 -2.38
N HIS A 50 4.82 24.24 -3.61
CA HIS A 50 5.52 23.77 -4.82
C HIS A 50 6.97 24.28 -4.95
N ARG A 51 7.24 25.51 -4.50
CA ARG A 51 8.61 26.07 -4.49
C ARG A 51 9.61 25.27 -3.64
N LEU A 52 9.13 24.46 -2.71
CA LEU A 52 9.96 23.64 -1.82
C LEU A 52 10.12 22.21 -2.35
N HIS A 53 9.29 21.78 -3.32
CA HIS A 53 9.24 20.38 -3.77
C HIS A 53 10.59 19.84 -4.20
N GLU A 54 11.36 20.58 -4.98
CA GLU A 54 12.69 20.12 -5.42
C GLU A 54 13.61 19.82 -4.23
N ARG A 55 13.63 20.70 -3.22
CA ARG A 55 14.47 20.54 -2.02
C ARG A 55 13.96 19.42 -1.11
N LEU A 56 12.65 19.30 -0.97
CA LEU A 56 12.01 18.26 -0.18
C LEU A 56 12.19 16.88 -0.81
N SER A 57 12.06 16.76 -2.13
CA SER A 57 12.32 15.51 -2.85
C SER A 57 13.78 15.08 -2.66
N LYS A 58 14.75 15.99 -2.74
CA LYS A 58 16.17 15.67 -2.45
C LYS A 58 16.37 15.17 -1.02
N LEU A 59 15.77 15.84 -0.03
CA LEU A 59 15.83 15.43 1.37
C LEU A 59 15.25 14.02 1.56
N LEU A 60 14.08 13.73 0.98
CA LEU A 60 13.43 12.43 1.06
C LEU A 60 14.27 11.34 0.39
N LEU A 61 14.83 11.61 -0.80
CA LEU A 61 15.73 10.67 -1.49
C LEU A 61 16.96 10.34 -0.64
N GLU A 62 17.59 11.36 -0.03
CA GLU A 62 18.76 11.18 0.83
C GLU A 62 18.42 10.39 2.11
N HIS A 63 17.33 10.77 2.80
CA HIS A 63 16.92 10.15 4.06
C HIS A 63 16.54 8.68 3.87
N TYR A 64 15.72 8.37 2.85
CA TYR A 64 15.26 7.01 2.55
C TYR A 64 16.23 6.21 1.66
N ARG A 65 17.38 6.79 1.30
CA ARG A 65 18.43 6.18 0.45
C ARG A 65 17.91 5.69 -0.90
N LEU A 66 17.13 6.54 -1.55
CA LEU A 66 16.53 6.26 -2.85
C LEU A 66 17.32 6.96 -3.97
N SER A 67 17.34 6.35 -5.14
CA SER A 67 17.99 6.82 -6.37
C SER A 67 16.97 7.38 -7.35
N CYS A 68 17.42 8.26 -8.26
CA CYS A 68 16.56 8.83 -9.30
C CYS A 68 16.36 7.90 -10.52
N THR A 69 16.67 6.61 -10.38
CA THR A 69 16.63 5.64 -11.48
C THR A 69 16.01 4.34 -10.98
N VAL A 70 14.75 4.12 -11.34
CA VAL A 70 14.03 2.88 -11.03
C VAL A 70 13.31 2.44 -12.29
N ASP A 71 13.50 1.19 -12.67
CA ASP A 71 12.84 0.61 -13.83
C ASP A 71 11.33 0.51 -13.59
N GLU A 72 10.56 0.88 -14.61
CA GLU A 72 9.11 0.75 -14.59
C GLU A 72 8.72 -0.74 -14.54
N PRO A 73 7.81 -1.14 -13.64
CA PRO A 73 7.32 -2.50 -13.60
C PRO A 73 6.73 -2.91 -14.96
N PRO A 74 7.09 -4.08 -15.49
CA PRO A 74 6.55 -4.55 -16.76
C PRO A 74 5.08 -4.98 -16.66
N ASP A 75 4.62 -5.30 -15.44
CA ASP A 75 3.24 -5.67 -15.16
C ASP A 75 2.39 -4.41 -14.91
N ASP A 76 1.28 -4.29 -15.64
CA ASP A 76 0.41 -3.12 -15.59
C ASP A 76 -0.27 -2.94 -14.22
N VAL A 77 -0.55 -4.04 -13.50
CA VAL A 77 -1.16 -4.00 -12.16
C VAL A 77 -0.14 -3.50 -11.14
N ASP A 78 1.10 -4.00 -11.19
CA ASP A 78 2.19 -3.52 -10.34
C ASP A 78 2.50 -2.04 -10.59
N ARG A 79 2.44 -1.59 -11.86
CA ARG A 79 2.55 -0.18 -12.21
C ARG A 79 1.38 0.64 -11.63
N ALA A 80 0.15 0.17 -11.76
CA ALA A 80 -1.03 0.85 -11.21
C ALA A 80 -0.94 1.00 -9.68
N ILE A 81 -0.52 -0.06 -8.97
CA ILE A 81 -0.27 0.00 -7.51
C ILE A 81 0.81 1.03 -7.20
N ALA A 82 1.93 1.01 -7.92
CA ALA A 82 3.02 1.95 -7.69
C ALA A 82 2.62 3.42 -7.92
N LEU A 83 1.73 3.69 -8.88
CA LEU A 83 1.26 5.04 -9.21
C LEU A 83 0.07 5.51 -8.37
N SER A 84 -0.61 4.61 -7.64
CA SER A 84 -1.72 4.96 -6.75
C SER A 84 -1.33 6.01 -5.71
N SER A 85 -2.23 6.95 -5.42
CA SER A 85 -2.10 7.93 -4.34
C SER A 85 -2.11 7.26 -2.96
N GLY A 86 -1.74 8.00 -1.91
CA GLY A 86 -1.82 7.50 -0.53
C GLY A 86 -3.23 7.02 -0.17
N GLU A 87 -4.27 7.80 -0.48
CA GLU A 87 -5.68 7.44 -0.21
C GLU A 87 -6.11 6.17 -0.96
N GLU A 88 -5.74 6.03 -2.24
CA GLU A 88 -6.03 4.81 -3.01
C GLU A 88 -5.30 3.59 -2.44
N LEU A 89 -4.09 3.77 -1.91
CA LEU A 89 -3.35 2.70 -1.24
C LEU A 89 -3.99 2.31 0.10
N GLU A 90 -4.63 3.23 0.81
CA GLU A 90 -5.38 2.92 2.03
C GLU A 90 -6.64 2.09 1.73
N ASP A 91 -7.37 2.44 0.68
CA ASP A 91 -8.51 1.63 0.22
C ASP A 91 -8.04 0.25 -0.29
N LEU A 92 -6.94 0.23 -1.05
CA LEU A 92 -6.32 -1.01 -1.52
C LEU A 92 -5.90 -1.91 -0.35
N ALA A 93 -5.35 -1.33 0.72
CA ALA A 93 -5.02 -2.06 1.95
C ALA A 93 -6.30 -2.66 2.55
N LEU A 94 -7.36 -1.88 2.75
CA LEU A 94 -8.62 -2.38 3.29
C LEU A 94 -9.20 -3.55 2.46
N ARG A 95 -9.19 -3.42 1.13
CA ARG A 95 -9.67 -4.47 0.21
C ARG A 95 -8.79 -5.72 0.24
N SER A 96 -7.47 -5.54 0.29
CA SER A 96 -6.50 -6.63 0.46
C SER A 96 -6.72 -7.38 1.76
N GLY A 97 -6.93 -6.65 2.85
CA GLY A 97 -7.28 -7.20 4.15
C GLY A 97 -8.57 -8.02 4.09
N ALA A 98 -9.59 -7.51 3.41
CA ALA A 98 -10.87 -8.21 3.29
C ALA A 98 -10.70 -9.55 2.56
N ILE A 99 -9.91 -9.61 1.48
CA ILE A 99 -9.52 -10.86 0.81
C ILE A 99 -8.78 -11.79 1.77
N TYR A 100 -7.79 -11.28 2.51
CA TYR A 100 -7.03 -12.06 3.47
C TYR A 100 -7.91 -12.66 4.58
N TRP A 101 -9.01 -12.00 4.94
CA TRP A 101 -10.02 -12.48 5.90
C TRP A 101 -11.16 -13.29 5.28
N ALA A 102 -11.24 -13.43 3.96
CA ALA A 102 -12.38 -13.99 3.24
C ALA A 102 -12.80 -15.38 3.71
N GLY A 103 -11.84 -16.25 4.06
CA GLY A 103 -12.12 -17.57 4.60
C GLY A 103 -12.88 -17.53 5.93
N ASN A 104 -12.57 -16.56 6.80
CA ASN A 104 -13.26 -16.37 8.08
C ASN A 104 -14.65 -15.78 7.86
N LEU A 105 -14.77 -14.79 6.98
CA LEU A 105 -16.06 -14.16 6.64
C LEU A 105 -17.03 -15.16 6.00
N ALA A 106 -16.54 -16.04 5.12
CA ALA A 106 -17.35 -17.07 4.47
C ALA A 106 -17.79 -18.20 5.42
N ALA A 107 -17.11 -18.38 6.55
CA ALA A 107 -17.42 -19.42 7.53
C ALA A 107 -18.53 -19.01 8.52
N VAL A 108 -19.00 -17.76 8.47
CA VAL A 108 -20.05 -17.25 9.37
C VAL A 108 -21.41 -17.79 8.94
N ILE A 109 -22.03 -18.55 9.83
CA ILE A 109 -23.35 -19.17 9.62
C ILE A 109 -24.44 -18.57 10.49
N ASP A 110 -24.09 -17.87 11.57
CA ASP A 110 -25.07 -17.16 12.42
C ASP A 110 -25.41 -15.82 11.77
N GLY A 111 -26.70 -15.62 11.48
CA GLY A 111 -27.19 -14.41 10.80
C GLY A 111 -26.89 -13.13 11.57
N ARG A 112 -26.89 -13.14 12.91
CA ARG A 112 -26.58 -11.95 13.71
C ARG A 112 -25.11 -11.58 13.63
N GLU A 113 -24.23 -12.59 13.60
CA GLU A 113 -22.79 -12.36 13.41
C GLU A 113 -22.49 -11.86 11.99
N ALA A 114 -23.19 -12.41 10.98
CA ALA A 114 -23.09 -11.93 9.60
C ALA A 114 -23.57 -10.47 9.45
N ASP A 115 -24.69 -10.11 10.06
CA ASP A 115 -25.22 -8.74 10.06
C ASP A 115 -24.27 -7.78 10.78
N ALA A 116 -23.67 -8.19 11.90
CA ALA A 116 -22.70 -7.39 12.63
C ALA A 116 -21.42 -7.15 11.81
N LEU A 117 -20.93 -8.16 11.09
CA LEU A 117 -19.77 -8.02 10.19
C LEU A 117 -20.07 -7.08 9.02
N GLN A 118 -21.24 -7.20 8.40
CA GLN A 118 -21.64 -6.29 7.32
C GLN A 118 -21.81 -4.86 7.83
N ALA A 119 -22.33 -4.67 9.05
CA ALA A 119 -22.42 -3.34 9.66
C ALA A 119 -21.03 -2.74 9.93
N ALA A 120 -20.05 -3.56 10.31
CA ALA A 120 -18.70 -3.08 10.62
C ALA A 120 -17.81 -2.86 9.38
N LEU A 121 -17.91 -3.73 8.38
CA LEU A 121 -17.03 -3.72 7.20
C LEU A 121 -17.67 -3.09 5.96
N GLY A 122 -19.00 -3.15 5.87
CA GLY A 122 -19.78 -2.83 4.67
C GLY A 122 -20.11 -4.10 3.87
N ALA A 123 -21.35 -4.20 3.42
CA ALA A 123 -21.86 -5.37 2.68
C ALA A 123 -21.05 -5.64 1.40
N ASP A 124 -20.75 -4.60 0.61
CA ASP A 124 -20.02 -4.74 -0.65
C ASP A 124 -18.60 -5.29 -0.43
N LEU A 125 -17.92 -4.84 0.63
CA LEU A 125 -16.58 -5.32 0.98
C LEU A 125 -16.62 -6.79 1.42
N CYS A 126 -17.64 -7.20 2.18
CA CYS A 126 -17.85 -8.61 2.54
C CYS A 126 -18.11 -9.48 1.30
N THR A 127 -18.98 -9.04 0.39
CA THR A 127 -19.24 -9.76 -0.87
C THR A 127 -17.98 -9.88 -1.72
N PHE A 128 -17.23 -8.78 -1.87
CA PHE A 128 -15.95 -8.76 -2.58
C PHE A 128 -14.94 -9.73 -1.98
N ALA A 129 -14.80 -9.75 -0.65
CA ALA A 129 -13.92 -10.68 0.06
C ALA A 129 -14.28 -12.14 -0.24
N VAL A 130 -15.54 -12.52 -0.03
CA VAL A 130 -16.01 -13.92 -0.21
C VAL A 130 -15.80 -14.41 -1.64
N ALA A 131 -15.95 -13.53 -2.64
CA ALA A 131 -15.68 -13.84 -4.04
C ALA A 131 -14.19 -14.17 -4.32
N ASN A 132 -13.27 -13.73 -3.45
CA ASN A 132 -11.82 -13.90 -3.57
C ASN A 132 -11.24 -14.83 -2.49
N ARG A 133 -12.05 -15.72 -1.93
CA ARG A 133 -11.63 -16.67 -0.88
C ARG A 133 -10.52 -17.64 -1.29
N ASP A 134 -10.25 -17.77 -2.59
CA ASP A 134 -9.14 -18.57 -3.13
C ASP A 134 -7.77 -18.07 -2.67
N LEU A 135 -7.66 -16.78 -2.34
CA LEU A 135 -6.45 -16.14 -1.83
C LEU A 135 -6.49 -15.87 -0.32
N ALA A 136 -7.47 -16.42 0.40
CA ALA A 136 -7.63 -16.15 1.82
C ALA A 136 -6.39 -16.57 2.64
N GLY A 137 -6.11 -15.80 3.68
CA GLY A 137 -5.16 -16.17 4.71
C GLY A 137 -5.63 -17.34 5.58
N PRO A 138 -4.82 -17.75 6.55
CA PRO A 138 -5.21 -18.80 7.49
C PRO A 138 -6.46 -18.40 8.29
N THR A 139 -7.25 -19.41 8.66
CA THR A 139 -8.41 -19.24 9.54
C THR A 139 -7.97 -18.73 10.91
N ARG A 140 -8.72 -17.78 11.48
CA ARG A 140 -8.47 -17.20 12.79
C ARG A 140 -9.76 -16.73 13.47
N PRO A 141 -9.74 -16.45 14.78
CA PRO A 141 -10.92 -15.97 15.49
C PRO A 141 -11.43 -14.62 14.94
N LEU A 142 -12.75 -14.53 14.72
CA LEU A 142 -13.43 -13.28 14.31
C LEU A 142 -13.66 -12.33 15.49
N GLN A 143 -13.78 -12.85 16.70
CA GLN A 143 -14.05 -12.06 17.90
C GLN A 143 -12.75 -11.42 18.43
N PRO A 144 -12.82 -10.20 19.01
CA PRO A 144 -13.99 -9.33 19.18
C PRO A 144 -14.36 -8.57 17.89
N LEU A 145 -15.65 -8.38 17.58
CA LEU A 145 -16.09 -7.72 16.32
C LEU A 145 -15.93 -6.20 16.33
N GLU A 146 -15.82 -5.59 17.51
CA GLU A 146 -15.76 -4.13 17.69
C GLU A 146 -14.60 -3.47 16.94
N ASP A 147 -13.51 -4.23 16.72
CA ASP A 147 -12.31 -3.79 15.99
C ASP A 147 -12.02 -4.63 14.73
N ILE A 148 -13.03 -5.30 14.17
CA ILE A 148 -12.81 -6.14 12.99
C ILE A 148 -12.28 -5.32 11.80
N ARG A 149 -12.78 -4.10 11.61
CA ARG A 149 -12.33 -3.21 10.53
C ARG A 149 -10.86 -2.85 10.68
N GLY A 150 -10.41 -2.50 11.90
CA GLY A 150 -9.03 -2.18 12.20
C GLY A 150 -8.09 -3.36 11.93
N ARG A 151 -8.47 -4.56 12.37
CA ARG A 151 -7.69 -5.79 12.10
C ARG A 151 -7.62 -6.17 10.63
N VAL A 152 -8.75 -6.08 9.92
CA VAL A 152 -8.81 -6.31 8.47
C VAL A 152 -7.87 -5.34 7.76
N TYR A 153 -7.97 -4.05 8.08
CA TYR A 153 -7.12 -3.02 7.50
C TYR A 153 -5.63 -3.22 7.83
N ALA A 154 -5.27 -3.54 9.08
CA ALA A 154 -3.89 -3.81 9.49
C ALA A 154 -3.25 -5.00 8.74
N ASP A 155 -4.01 -6.08 8.54
CA ASP A 155 -3.55 -7.20 7.73
C ASP A 155 -3.46 -6.84 6.25
N GLY A 156 -4.34 -5.96 5.78
CA GLY A 156 -4.29 -5.36 4.46
C GLY A 156 -3.00 -4.56 4.21
N LEU A 157 -2.63 -3.70 5.16
CA LEU A 157 -1.34 -3.01 5.16
C LEU A 157 -0.18 -4.01 5.17
N SER A 158 -0.30 -5.12 5.91
CA SER A 158 0.71 -6.18 5.89
C SER A 158 0.81 -6.86 4.51
N CYS A 159 -0.32 -7.11 3.84
CA CYS A 159 -0.30 -7.60 2.45
C CYS A 159 0.39 -6.59 1.51
N LEU A 160 0.09 -5.29 1.62
CA LEU A 160 0.72 -4.23 0.85
C LEU A 160 2.22 -4.13 1.11
N GLY A 161 2.66 -4.28 2.36
CA GLY A 161 4.08 -4.34 2.71
C GLY A 161 4.77 -5.58 2.13
N GLY A 162 4.06 -6.71 2.05
CA GLY A 162 4.52 -7.92 1.36
C GLY A 162 4.73 -7.68 -0.14
N TRP A 163 3.79 -7.00 -0.78
CA TRP A 163 3.95 -6.52 -2.16
C TRP A 163 5.15 -5.58 -2.29
N CYS A 164 5.31 -4.60 -1.39
CA CYS A 164 6.43 -3.66 -1.42
C CYS A 164 7.80 -4.36 -1.33
N GLN A 165 7.91 -5.46 -0.58
CA GLN A 165 9.14 -6.25 -0.50
C GLN A 165 9.39 -7.11 -1.74
N ALA A 166 8.33 -7.55 -2.42
CA ALA A 166 8.44 -8.35 -3.64
C ALA A 166 8.82 -7.51 -4.87
N MET A 167 8.59 -6.19 -4.82
CA MET A 167 8.92 -5.30 -5.92
C MET A 167 10.44 -5.16 -6.12
N PRO A 168 10.92 -5.17 -7.39
CA PRO A 168 12.32 -4.96 -7.68
C PRO A 168 12.75 -3.52 -7.36
N GLY A 169 14.04 -3.36 -7.06
CA GLY A 169 14.66 -2.08 -6.82
C GLY A 169 14.02 -1.31 -5.66
N GLU A 170 13.67 -0.07 -5.90
CA GLU A 170 13.19 0.87 -4.88
C GLU A 170 11.70 1.18 -4.96
N THR A 171 10.96 0.55 -5.89
CA THR A 171 9.54 0.82 -6.13
C THR A 171 8.71 0.68 -4.86
N GLY A 172 8.86 -0.43 -4.14
CA GLY A 172 8.14 -0.64 -2.89
C GLY A 172 8.58 0.29 -1.75
N ALA A 173 9.82 0.79 -1.76
CA ALA A 173 10.25 1.81 -0.79
C ALA A 173 9.59 3.16 -1.06
N ARG A 174 9.44 3.52 -2.33
CA ARG A 174 8.74 4.75 -2.76
C ARG A 174 7.25 4.72 -2.47
N VAL A 175 6.59 3.58 -2.69
CA VAL A 175 5.17 3.39 -2.34
C VAL A 175 4.94 3.57 -0.85
N ARG A 176 5.84 3.05 0.01
CA ARG A 176 5.75 3.23 1.47
C ARG A 176 5.79 4.68 1.94
N ILE A 177 6.42 5.57 1.18
CA ILE A 177 6.50 7.01 1.50
C ILE A 177 5.16 7.73 1.28
N LYS A 178 4.24 7.16 0.49
CA LYS A 178 2.89 7.70 0.27
C LYS A 178 1.95 7.49 1.46
N LEU A 179 2.32 6.61 2.38
CA LEU A 179 1.54 6.22 3.53
C LEU A 179 2.15 6.78 4.80
N MET A 180 1.30 7.05 5.79
CA MET A 180 1.75 7.28 7.16
C MET A 180 2.65 6.11 7.60
N PRO A 181 3.69 6.36 8.42
CA PRO A 181 4.49 5.29 9.01
C PRO A 181 3.62 4.26 9.74
N HIS A 182 3.66 3.02 9.24
CA HIS A 182 2.92 1.90 9.79
C HIS A 182 3.84 0.68 9.89
N GLU A 183 3.89 0.07 11.08
CA GLU A 183 4.70 -1.12 11.30
C GLU A 183 4.31 -2.29 10.37
N PHE A 184 3.03 -2.37 9.99
CA PHE A 184 2.50 -3.40 9.10
C PHE A 184 3.12 -3.35 7.70
N VAL A 185 3.37 -2.14 7.17
CA VAL A 185 3.99 -1.95 5.86
C VAL A 185 5.51 -1.89 5.97
N ASP A 186 6.04 -1.28 7.03
CA ASP A 186 7.47 -1.05 7.19
C ASP A 186 8.23 -2.28 7.69
N ARG A 187 7.56 -3.19 8.40
CA ARG A 187 8.12 -4.41 9.01
C ARG A 187 7.21 -5.62 8.81
N THR A 188 6.86 -5.88 7.56
CA THR A 188 5.94 -6.97 7.21
C THR A 188 6.47 -8.35 7.63
N ALA A 189 5.61 -9.12 8.29
CA ALA A 189 5.91 -10.48 8.70
C ALA A 189 5.90 -11.47 7.52
N LYS A 190 6.70 -12.54 7.64
CA LYS A 190 6.91 -13.54 6.58
C LYS A 190 5.64 -14.09 5.90
N PRO A 191 4.56 -14.45 6.62
CA PRO A 191 3.35 -14.98 5.97
C PRO A 191 2.77 -14.03 4.91
N PHE A 192 2.85 -12.72 5.16
CA PHE A 192 2.34 -11.71 4.24
C PHE A 192 3.27 -11.45 3.05
N ILE A 193 4.57 -11.71 3.19
CA ILE A 193 5.50 -11.62 2.05
C ILE A 193 5.16 -12.69 1.00
N GLU A 194 4.72 -13.88 1.44
CA GLU A 194 4.43 -15.00 0.54
C GLU A 194 3.11 -14.83 -0.20
N VAL A 195 2.04 -14.39 0.48
CA VAL A 195 0.68 -14.31 -0.12
C VAL A 195 0.24 -12.89 -0.47
N GLY A 196 0.80 -11.89 0.19
CA GLY A 196 0.43 -10.47 0.05
C GLY A 196 0.50 -9.95 -1.38
N PRO A 197 1.57 -10.20 -2.16
CA PRO A 197 1.65 -9.72 -3.53
C PRO A 197 0.49 -10.18 -4.42
N ALA A 198 0.06 -11.44 -4.28
CA ALA A 198 -1.08 -11.97 -5.06
C ALA A 198 -2.40 -11.32 -4.62
N ILE A 199 -2.58 -11.13 -3.32
CA ILE A 199 -3.78 -10.49 -2.75
C ILE A 199 -3.88 -9.03 -3.20
N VAL A 200 -2.79 -8.25 -3.11
CA VAL A 200 -2.78 -6.82 -3.46
C VAL A 200 -3.06 -6.62 -4.95
N ARG A 201 -2.46 -7.46 -5.82
CA ARG A 201 -2.76 -7.44 -7.26
C ARG A 201 -4.24 -7.75 -7.54
N ARG A 202 -4.80 -8.78 -6.89
CA ARG A 202 -6.23 -9.10 -7.02
C ARG A 202 -7.13 -7.97 -6.49
N ALA A 203 -6.71 -7.31 -5.43
CA ALA A 203 -7.42 -6.16 -4.90
C ALA A 203 -7.39 -5.02 -5.92
N MET A 204 -6.28 -4.72 -6.58
CA MET A 204 -6.23 -3.61 -7.55
C MET A 204 -7.25 -3.76 -8.70
N GLY A 205 -7.42 -4.96 -9.27
CA GLY A 205 -8.40 -5.24 -10.33
C GLY A 205 -8.01 -6.39 -11.21
#